data_AF-A0A1E5IV41-F1
#
_entry.id   AF-A0A1E5IV41-F1
#
_cell.length_a   1.000
_cell.length_b   1.000
_cell.length_c   1.000
_cell.angle_alpha   90.00
_cell.angle_beta   90.00
_cell.angle_gamma   90.00
#
_symmetry.space_group_name_H-M   'P 1'
#
loop_
_entity.id
_entity.type
_entity.pdbx_description
1 polymer ?
#
loop_
_entity_poly.entity_id
_entity_poly.type
_entity_poly.pdbx_seq_one_letter_code
_entity_poly.pdbx_strand_id
1 'polypeptide(L)'
;MLSFTATANSITIVHSYHAEYPWVEAYTKGLTDHFSTATDVTHYYLDTKRLPIETLPQRANETWRAIQSQTPNLIVLADDNAISSLSERLSNTKIPVVFLGLNANPREYGLHNFNNFTGVLERPLFKRNVLMFDGILPQANNSKILVMFDNSPTSRAAIRQISATSNTTRLGHIQVDFQQITTFAEWRSSIRQAKRSGYRAIFIGLYHTLRDSKEALVPPNEIMSWTAANAQLPHFGFWDFSVGHNANIGGYVLDGYLHGELAAELINQIAAGRQPDQIHYVSDRKGRFLFSKSGLAKWNLTLSDNLVKKSNYIP
;
A
#
# COMPACT_ATOMS: atom_id res chain seq x y z
N MET A 1 -28.51 -20.36 -31.40
CA MET A 1 -28.07 -19.19 -30.62
C MET A 1 -28.59 -19.35 -29.21
N LEU A 2 -27.75 -19.80 -28.28
CA LEU A 2 -28.11 -19.84 -26.87
C LEU A 2 -27.86 -18.46 -26.29
N SER A 3 -28.95 -17.83 -25.84
CA SER A 3 -28.93 -16.55 -25.12
C SER A 3 -28.14 -16.72 -23.84
N PHE A 4 -27.05 -15.96 -23.67
CA PHE A 4 -26.40 -15.80 -22.37
C PHE A 4 -27.37 -15.02 -21.47
N THR A 5 -28.08 -15.72 -20.58
CA THR A 5 -28.64 -15.07 -19.41
C THR A 5 -27.46 -14.48 -18.64
N ALA A 6 -27.41 -13.15 -18.54
CA ALA A 6 -26.47 -12.44 -17.67
C ALA A 6 -26.71 -12.91 -16.23
N THR A 7 -25.99 -13.93 -15.79
CA THR A 7 -25.97 -14.33 -14.38
C THR A 7 -25.38 -13.16 -13.61
N ALA A 8 -26.15 -12.65 -12.65
CA ALA A 8 -25.67 -11.69 -11.66
C ALA A 8 -24.32 -12.18 -11.11
N ASN A 9 -23.26 -11.40 -11.33
CA ASN A 9 -21.90 -11.76 -10.96
C ASN A 9 -21.66 -11.29 -9.52
N SER A 10 -21.64 -12.23 -8.58
CA SER A 10 -21.39 -11.95 -7.16
C SER A 10 -19.90 -11.97 -6.86
N ILE A 11 -19.41 -10.87 -6.29
CA ILE A 11 -18.01 -10.70 -5.91
C ILE A 11 -17.92 -10.56 -4.40
N THR A 12 -17.07 -11.38 -3.78
CA THR A 12 -16.71 -11.20 -2.36
C THR A 12 -15.33 -10.59 -2.27
N ILE A 13 -15.21 -9.45 -1.58
CA ILE A 13 -13.93 -8.79 -1.30
C ILE A 13 -13.57 -9.00 0.18
N VAL A 14 -12.41 -9.59 0.43
CA VAL A 14 -11.86 -9.76 1.76
C VAL A 14 -10.70 -8.80 1.96
N HIS A 15 -10.89 -7.85 2.86
CA HIS A 15 -9.93 -6.82 3.21
C HIS A 15 -9.10 -7.23 4.42
N SER A 16 -7.78 -7.05 4.34
CA SER A 16 -6.91 -7.20 5.52
C SER A 16 -7.21 -6.19 6.62
N TYR A 17 -7.67 -4.99 6.24
CA TYR A 17 -7.82 -3.83 7.12
C TYR A 17 -9.29 -3.42 7.24
N HIS A 18 -9.59 -2.38 8.03
CA HIS A 18 -10.96 -1.85 8.20
C HIS A 18 -11.37 -0.92 7.05
N ALA A 19 -12.68 -0.73 6.87
CA ALA A 19 -13.27 0.07 5.80
C ALA A 19 -12.77 1.53 5.77
N GLU A 20 -12.58 2.15 6.93
CA GLU A 20 -12.13 3.55 7.02
C GLU A 20 -10.63 3.74 6.79
N TYR A 21 -9.90 2.67 6.41
CA TYR A 21 -8.50 2.80 6.09
C TYR A 21 -8.36 3.44 4.70
N PRO A 22 -7.67 4.58 4.53
CA PRO A 22 -7.70 5.32 3.26
C PRO A 22 -7.27 4.50 2.03
N TRP A 23 -6.36 3.54 2.21
CA TRP A 23 -5.97 2.60 1.15
C TRP A 23 -7.15 1.71 0.73
N VAL A 24 -7.90 1.17 1.70
CA VAL A 24 -9.09 0.35 1.48
C VAL A 24 -10.16 1.13 0.73
N GLU A 25 -10.45 2.36 1.16
CA GLU A 25 -11.39 3.23 0.47
C GLU A 25 -10.97 3.48 -0.98
N ALA A 26 -9.72 3.85 -1.20
CA ALA A 26 -9.20 4.20 -2.52
C ALA A 26 -9.24 3.03 -3.51
N TYR A 27 -8.70 1.86 -3.14
CA TYR A 27 -8.72 0.71 -4.06
C TYR A 27 -10.11 0.13 -4.22
N THR A 28 -10.97 0.20 -3.20
CA THR A 28 -12.35 -0.28 -3.31
C THR A 28 -13.10 0.59 -4.30
N LYS A 29 -12.92 1.91 -4.23
CA LYS A 29 -13.51 2.82 -5.21
C LYS A 29 -12.97 2.54 -6.63
N GLY A 30 -11.66 2.35 -6.78
CA GLY A 30 -11.04 2.01 -8.06
C GLY A 30 -11.58 0.71 -8.66
N LEU A 31 -11.80 -0.30 -7.81
CA LEU A 31 -12.45 -1.56 -8.18
C LEU A 31 -13.89 -1.34 -8.65
N THR A 32 -14.72 -0.75 -7.80
CA THR A 32 -16.18 -0.63 -8.04
C THR A 32 -16.51 0.27 -9.22
N ASP A 33 -15.74 1.34 -9.44
CA ASP A 33 -15.95 2.24 -10.58
C ASP A 33 -15.67 1.55 -11.93
N HIS A 34 -14.88 0.47 -11.95
CA HIS A 34 -14.40 -0.18 -13.17
C HIS A 34 -14.89 -1.62 -13.37
N PHE A 35 -15.81 -2.11 -12.53
CA PHE A 35 -16.45 -3.39 -12.77
C PHE A 35 -17.33 -3.35 -14.03
N SER A 36 -17.10 -4.27 -14.96
CA SER A 36 -17.89 -4.38 -16.18
C SER A 36 -19.24 -5.07 -15.99
N THR A 37 -19.33 -5.99 -15.01
CA THR A 37 -20.48 -6.90 -14.86
C THR A 37 -20.86 -7.23 -13.41
N ALA A 38 -20.20 -6.64 -12.41
CA ALA A 38 -20.49 -6.93 -11.01
C ALA A 38 -21.87 -6.40 -10.63
N THR A 39 -22.73 -7.28 -10.12
CA THR A 39 -24.11 -6.93 -9.73
C THR A 39 -24.34 -7.01 -8.22
N ASP A 40 -23.48 -7.73 -7.50
CA ASP A 40 -23.51 -7.83 -6.03
C ASP A 40 -22.08 -7.91 -5.49
N VAL A 41 -21.76 -7.04 -4.53
CA VAL A 41 -20.41 -6.95 -3.94
C VAL A 41 -20.55 -7.05 -2.42
N THR A 42 -19.96 -8.09 -1.84
CA THR A 42 -19.94 -8.31 -0.40
C THR A 42 -18.54 -8.09 0.15
N HIS A 43 -18.44 -7.36 1.27
CA HIS A 43 -17.18 -7.00 1.89
C HIS A 43 -17.01 -7.71 3.24
N TYR A 44 -15.85 -8.31 3.46
CA TYR A 44 -15.40 -8.82 4.77
C TYR A 44 -14.12 -8.12 5.19
N TYR A 45 -14.02 -7.75 6.46
CA TYR A 45 -12.88 -6.99 7.00
C TYR A 45 -12.22 -7.76 8.14
N LEU A 46 -10.95 -8.12 7.95
CA LEU A 46 -10.15 -8.80 8.98
C LEU A 46 -9.67 -7.84 10.08
N ASP A 47 -9.66 -6.53 9.80
CA ASP A 47 -9.34 -5.44 10.73
C ASP A 47 -7.99 -5.60 11.49
N THR A 48 -6.98 -6.09 10.77
CA THR A 48 -5.67 -6.45 11.35
C THR A 48 -4.80 -5.25 11.76
N LYS A 49 -5.21 -4.02 11.42
CA LYS A 49 -4.54 -2.79 11.86
C LYS A 49 -5.07 -2.23 13.17
N ARG A 50 -6.30 -2.58 13.58
CA ARG A 50 -6.87 -2.20 14.89
C ARG A 50 -6.78 -3.32 15.91
N LEU A 51 -6.93 -4.57 15.45
CA LEU A 51 -7.03 -5.73 16.33
C LEU A 51 -5.67 -6.41 16.54
N PRO A 52 -5.49 -7.08 17.69
CA PRO A 52 -4.32 -7.92 17.92
C PRO A 52 -4.20 -9.02 16.87
N ILE A 53 -2.98 -9.32 16.44
CA ILE A 53 -2.71 -10.29 15.36
C ILE A 53 -3.17 -11.70 15.72
N GLU A 54 -3.28 -12.01 17.00
CA GLU A 54 -3.76 -13.28 17.56
C GLU A 54 -5.23 -13.54 17.22
N THR A 55 -6.00 -12.50 16.88
CA THR A 55 -7.41 -12.62 16.46
C THR A 55 -7.57 -13.02 14.99
N LEU A 56 -6.51 -12.89 14.18
CA LEU A 56 -6.56 -13.12 12.73
C LEU A 56 -7.03 -14.54 12.36
N PRO A 57 -6.54 -15.64 12.98
CA PRO A 57 -6.99 -16.99 12.63
C PRO A 57 -8.50 -17.18 12.84
N GLN A 58 -9.06 -16.64 13.92
CA GLN A 58 -10.50 -16.71 14.18
C GLN A 58 -11.28 -15.96 13.10
N ARG A 59 -10.90 -14.72 12.79
CA ARG A 59 -11.57 -13.90 11.78
C ARG A 59 -11.49 -14.50 10.38
N ALA A 60 -10.34 -15.09 10.03
CA ALA A 60 -10.18 -15.82 8.78
C ALA A 60 -11.09 -17.05 8.72
N ASN A 61 -11.26 -17.77 9.83
CA ASN A 61 -12.19 -18.91 9.90
C ASN A 61 -13.66 -18.48 9.74
N GLU A 62 -14.07 -17.38 10.38
CA GLU A 62 -15.42 -16.82 10.25
C GLU A 62 -15.68 -16.36 8.80
N THR A 63 -14.72 -15.64 8.21
CA THR A 63 -14.79 -15.18 6.82
C THR A 63 -14.85 -16.36 5.85
N TRP A 64 -14.05 -17.40 6.07
CA TRP A 64 -14.08 -18.61 5.25
C TRP A 64 -15.45 -19.30 5.27
N ARG A 65 -16.06 -19.46 6.46
CA ARG A 65 -17.42 -20.04 6.57
C ARG A 65 -18.46 -19.18 5.84
N ALA A 66 -18.33 -17.86 5.93
CA ALA A 66 -19.22 -16.94 5.24
C ALA A 66 -19.10 -17.07 3.71
N ILE A 67 -17.87 -17.14 3.17
CA ILE A 67 -17.59 -17.41 1.75
C ILE A 67 -18.21 -18.74 1.31
N GLN A 68 -18.06 -19.81 2.11
CA GLN A 68 -18.65 -21.11 1.80
C GLN A 68 -20.18 -21.06 1.75
N SER A 69 -20.81 -20.24 2.60
CA SER A 69 -22.27 -20.06 2.60
C SER A 69 -22.75 -19.18 1.45
N GLN A 70 -21.98 -18.18 1.04
CA GLN A 70 -22.36 -17.22 -0.01
C GLN A 70 -22.15 -17.79 -1.43
N THR A 71 -21.13 -18.64 -1.62
CA THR A 71 -20.76 -19.20 -2.93
C THR A 71 -20.56 -18.13 -4.02
N PRO A 72 -19.65 -17.16 -3.83
CA PRO A 72 -19.44 -16.10 -4.80
C PRO A 72 -18.88 -16.63 -6.13
N ASN A 73 -19.12 -15.88 -7.21
CA ASN A 73 -18.56 -16.19 -8.52
C ASN A 73 -17.08 -15.82 -8.64
N LEU A 74 -16.62 -14.82 -7.88
CA LEU A 74 -15.23 -14.39 -7.82
C LEU A 74 -14.90 -13.86 -6.43
N ILE A 75 -13.67 -14.10 -5.98
CA ILE A 75 -13.17 -13.59 -4.70
C ILE A 75 -12.02 -12.63 -4.95
N VAL A 76 -12.02 -11.51 -4.23
CA VAL A 76 -10.93 -10.57 -4.17
C VAL A 76 -10.27 -10.64 -2.80
N LEU A 77 -8.96 -10.87 -2.75
CA LEU A 77 -8.18 -10.82 -1.50
C LEU A 77 -7.30 -9.57 -1.49
N ALA A 78 -7.53 -8.66 -0.56
CA ALA A 78 -6.82 -7.40 -0.49
C ALA A 78 -5.82 -7.34 0.68
N ASP A 79 -4.57 -7.07 0.31
CA ASP A 79 -3.37 -6.95 1.15
C ASP A 79 -2.92 -8.28 1.81
N ASP A 80 -1.68 -8.28 2.32
CA ASP A 80 -0.95 -9.50 2.72
C ASP A 80 -1.69 -10.39 3.73
N ASN A 81 -2.41 -9.85 4.72
CA ASN A 81 -3.03 -10.66 5.77
C ASN A 81 -4.25 -11.46 5.27
N ALA A 82 -5.06 -10.89 4.38
CA ALA A 82 -6.16 -11.60 3.74
C ALA A 82 -5.64 -12.70 2.82
N ILE A 83 -4.60 -12.38 2.04
CA ILE A 83 -3.96 -13.32 1.12
C ILE A 83 -3.35 -14.48 1.90
N SER A 84 -2.50 -14.21 2.88
CA SER A 84 -1.81 -15.25 3.65
C SER A 84 -2.75 -16.14 4.45
N SER A 85 -3.92 -15.63 4.86
CA SER A 85 -4.85 -16.37 5.73
C SER A 85 -5.85 -17.24 4.96
N LEU A 86 -6.11 -16.93 3.69
CA LEU A 86 -7.17 -17.59 2.91
C LEU A 86 -6.70 -18.24 1.62
N SER A 87 -5.51 -17.91 1.09
CA SER A 87 -5.07 -18.37 -0.22
C SER A 87 -5.06 -19.90 -0.37
N GLU A 88 -4.51 -20.62 0.61
CA GLU A 88 -4.41 -22.09 0.58
C GLU A 88 -5.79 -22.78 0.62
N ARG A 89 -6.75 -22.23 1.36
CA ARG A 89 -8.12 -22.80 1.36
C ARG A 89 -8.80 -22.54 0.03
N LEU A 90 -8.62 -21.34 -0.51
CA LEU A 90 -9.21 -20.92 -1.77
C LEU A 90 -8.58 -21.59 -2.99
N SER A 91 -7.30 -21.98 -2.92
CA SER A 91 -6.64 -22.73 -4.00
C SER A 91 -7.22 -24.13 -4.20
N ASN A 92 -7.89 -24.68 -3.19
CA ASN A 92 -8.60 -25.95 -3.26
C ASN A 92 -10.04 -25.82 -3.81
N THR A 93 -10.44 -24.62 -4.24
CA THR A 93 -11.75 -24.35 -4.84
C THR A 93 -11.64 -24.10 -6.34
N LYS A 94 -12.79 -24.06 -7.03
CA LYS A 94 -12.87 -23.63 -8.44
C LYS A 94 -13.14 -22.14 -8.59
N ILE A 95 -13.31 -21.40 -7.49
CA ILE A 95 -13.67 -19.99 -7.53
C ILE A 95 -12.43 -19.18 -7.98
N PRO A 96 -12.51 -18.37 -9.05
CA PRO A 96 -11.45 -17.45 -9.42
C PRO A 96 -11.13 -16.47 -8.29
N VAL A 97 -9.83 -16.25 -8.05
CA VAL A 97 -9.32 -15.32 -7.05
C VAL A 97 -8.46 -14.26 -7.71
N VAL A 98 -8.78 -13.00 -7.46
CA VAL A 98 -7.94 -11.85 -7.83
C VAL A 98 -7.40 -11.23 -6.55
N PHE A 99 -6.10 -11.28 -6.32
CA PHE A 99 -5.51 -10.55 -5.20
C PHE A 99 -5.09 -9.13 -5.62
N LEU A 100 -5.03 -8.21 -4.66
CA LEU A 100 -4.37 -6.91 -4.79
C LEU A 100 -3.67 -6.52 -3.48
N GLY A 101 -2.84 -5.48 -3.50
CA GLY A 101 -2.16 -5.01 -2.28
C GLY A 101 -1.05 -5.93 -1.77
N LEU A 102 -0.62 -6.93 -2.56
CA LEU A 102 0.36 -7.92 -2.11
C LEU A 102 1.76 -7.34 -2.08
N ASN A 103 2.32 -7.09 -0.89
CA ASN A 103 3.68 -6.59 -0.72
C ASN A 103 4.73 -7.72 -0.72
N ALA A 104 4.41 -8.87 -0.10
CA ALA A 104 5.30 -10.03 -0.07
C ALA A 104 5.60 -10.62 -1.45
N ASN A 105 6.59 -11.51 -1.52
CA ASN A 105 6.80 -12.30 -2.72
C ASN A 105 5.68 -13.34 -2.84
N PRO A 106 4.97 -13.45 -4.00
CA PRO A 106 3.93 -14.46 -4.21
C PRO A 106 4.37 -15.90 -3.90
N ARG A 107 5.68 -16.20 -4.02
CA ARG A 107 6.23 -17.51 -3.68
C ARG A 107 6.17 -17.83 -2.19
N GLU A 108 6.20 -16.83 -1.31
CA GLU A 108 6.07 -17.01 0.16
C GLU A 108 4.72 -17.63 0.53
N TYR A 109 3.69 -17.42 -0.28
CA TYR A 109 2.33 -17.95 -0.05
C TYR A 109 1.94 -19.04 -1.05
N GLY A 110 2.90 -19.59 -1.81
CA GLY A 110 2.63 -20.65 -2.78
C GLY A 110 1.78 -20.25 -4.00
N LEU A 111 1.50 -18.95 -4.21
CA LEU A 111 0.52 -18.49 -5.21
C LEU A 111 0.84 -18.94 -6.64
N HIS A 112 2.13 -19.08 -6.96
CA HIS A 112 2.62 -19.58 -8.24
C HIS A 112 2.18 -21.01 -8.59
N ASN A 113 1.67 -21.77 -7.63
CA ASN A 113 1.15 -23.13 -7.83
C ASN A 113 -0.39 -23.16 -7.89
N PHE A 114 -1.06 -22.01 -7.77
CA PHE A 114 -2.53 -21.94 -7.70
C PHE A 114 -3.11 -21.49 -9.05
N ASN A 115 -3.81 -22.41 -9.73
CA ASN A 115 -4.32 -22.15 -11.08
C ASN A 115 -5.53 -21.20 -11.11
N ASN A 116 -6.20 -21.01 -9.98
CA ASN A 116 -7.35 -20.10 -9.86
C ASN A 116 -6.95 -18.70 -9.38
N PHE A 117 -5.65 -18.34 -9.35
CA PHE A 117 -5.17 -17.05 -8.85
C PHE A 117 -4.54 -16.18 -9.94
N THR A 118 -4.93 -14.91 -9.94
CA THR A 118 -4.18 -13.80 -10.56
C THR A 118 -4.19 -12.60 -9.63
N GLY A 119 -3.52 -11.50 -9.97
CA GLY A 119 -3.59 -10.32 -9.12
C GLY A 119 -2.57 -9.22 -9.39
N VAL A 120 -2.68 -8.19 -8.54
CA VAL A 120 -1.88 -6.97 -8.57
C VAL A 120 -0.89 -6.99 -7.41
N LEU A 121 0.39 -6.87 -7.74
CA LEU A 121 1.48 -6.75 -6.79
C LEU A 121 1.67 -5.29 -6.41
N GLU A 122 1.66 -4.99 -5.11
CA GLU A 122 1.92 -3.65 -4.59
C GLU A 122 3.43 -3.41 -4.57
N ARG A 123 3.92 -2.48 -5.40
CA ARG A 123 5.36 -2.23 -5.54
C ARG A 123 5.65 -0.74 -5.37
N PRO A 124 5.84 -0.26 -4.13
CA PRO A 124 6.18 1.12 -3.87
C PRO A 124 7.38 1.56 -4.71
N LEU A 125 7.28 2.74 -5.31
CA LEU A 125 8.25 3.26 -6.29
C LEU A 125 9.51 3.82 -5.64
N PHE A 126 10.06 3.10 -4.66
CA PHE A 126 11.11 3.54 -3.75
C PHE A 126 12.29 4.18 -4.47
N LYS A 127 12.95 3.44 -5.36
CA LYS A 127 14.16 3.92 -6.05
C LYS A 127 13.87 5.17 -6.88
N ARG A 128 12.74 5.20 -7.59
CA ARG A 128 12.35 6.34 -8.42
C ARG A 128 12.02 7.56 -7.57
N ASN A 129 11.32 7.37 -6.45
CA ASN A 129 10.94 8.43 -5.54
C ASN A 129 12.17 9.06 -4.84
N VAL A 130 13.11 8.22 -4.38
CA VAL A 130 14.38 8.67 -3.77
C VAL A 130 15.26 9.42 -4.78
N LEU A 131 15.36 8.93 -6.02
CA LEU A 131 16.14 9.61 -7.07
C LEU A 131 15.48 10.92 -7.51
N MET A 132 14.14 10.97 -7.57
CA MET A 132 13.41 12.21 -7.85
C MET A 132 13.72 13.28 -6.80
N PHE A 133 13.76 12.89 -5.52
CA PHE A 133 14.06 13.78 -4.41
C PHE A 133 15.42 14.48 -4.54
N ASP A 134 16.45 13.77 -5.01
CA ASP A 134 17.78 14.36 -5.20
C ASP A 134 17.79 15.43 -6.31
N GLY A 135 16.84 15.37 -7.25
CA GLY A 135 16.60 16.44 -8.22
C GLY A 135 15.74 17.60 -7.72
N ILE A 136 15.05 17.46 -6.58
CA ILE A 136 14.20 18.50 -5.97
C ILE A 136 14.96 19.31 -4.91
N LEU A 137 15.87 18.65 -4.18
CA LEU A 137 16.70 19.35 -3.21
C LEU A 137 17.92 20.03 -3.85
N PRO A 138 18.50 21.03 -3.16
CA PRO A 138 19.83 21.54 -3.53
C PRO A 138 20.85 20.41 -3.66
N GLN A 139 21.65 20.44 -4.71
CA GLN A 139 22.65 19.41 -5.01
C GLN A 139 23.66 19.27 -3.86
N ALA A 140 24.04 18.03 -3.53
CA ALA A 140 25.14 17.75 -2.63
C ALA A 140 25.89 16.48 -3.06
N ASN A 141 27.21 16.49 -2.92
CA ASN A 141 28.08 15.39 -3.37
C ASN A 141 27.85 14.09 -2.58
N ASN A 142 27.31 14.16 -1.37
CA ASN A 142 26.92 13.01 -0.56
C ASN A 142 25.61 13.34 0.16
N SER A 143 24.54 12.64 -0.21
CA SER A 143 23.21 12.80 0.39
C SER A 143 22.93 11.62 1.32
N LYS A 144 22.45 11.91 2.52
CA LYS A 144 21.97 10.90 3.47
C LYS A 144 20.48 11.12 3.70
N ILE A 145 19.67 10.08 3.51
CA ILE A 145 18.21 10.14 3.79
C ILE A 145 17.81 9.06 4.78
N LEU A 146 16.78 9.38 5.56
CA LEU A 146 16.17 8.46 6.51
C LEU A 146 14.85 7.96 5.95
N VAL A 147 14.62 6.66 5.95
CA VAL A 147 13.36 6.03 5.59
C VAL A 147 12.76 5.39 6.83
N MET A 148 11.55 5.80 7.21
CA MET A 148 10.91 5.36 8.46
C MET A 148 9.65 4.56 8.16
N PHE A 149 9.48 3.43 8.83
CA PHE A 149 8.28 2.59 8.81
C PHE A 149 7.89 2.20 10.24
N ASP A 150 6.61 1.87 10.43
CA ASP A 150 6.19 1.06 11.58
C ASP A 150 6.81 -0.36 11.51
N ASN A 151 6.73 -1.10 12.62
CA ASN A 151 7.23 -2.47 12.70
C ASN A 151 6.15 -3.53 12.48
N SER A 152 5.21 -3.30 11.55
CA SER A 152 4.22 -4.30 11.15
C SER A 152 4.80 -5.37 10.18
N PRO A 153 4.17 -6.55 10.05
CA PRO A 153 4.53 -7.53 9.03
C PRO A 153 4.55 -6.96 7.60
N THR A 154 3.57 -6.13 7.24
CA THR A 154 3.47 -5.46 5.93
C THR A 154 4.65 -4.50 5.72
N SER A 155 5.02 -3.68 6.71
CA SER A 155 6.21 -2.83 6.63
C SER A 155 7.50 -3.62 6.43
N ARG A 156 7.67 -4.74 7.15
CA ARG A 156 8.82 -5.63 6.93
C ARG A 156 8.84 -6.19 5.50
N ALA A 157 7.69 -6.60 4.96
CA ALA A 157 7.60 -7.09 3.59
C ALA A 157 7.97 -6.00 2.56
N ALA A 158 7.44 -4.78 2.73
CA ALA A 158 7.76 -3.63 1.87
C ALA A 158 9.26 -3.29 1.92
N ILE A 159 9.88 -3.27 3.09
CA ILE A 159 11.33 -3.01 3.25
C ILE A 159 12.16 -4.11 2.59
N ARG A 160 11.82 -5.39 2.75
CA ARG A 160 12.57 -6.50 2.14
C ARG A 160 12.65 -6.40 0.61
N GLN A 161 11.65 -5.84 -0.04
CA GLN A 161 11.67 -5.58 -1.49
C GLN A 161 12.70 -4.50 -1.90
N ILE A 162 13.07 -3.63 -0.96
CA ILE A 162 13.97 -2.50 -1.19
C ILE A 162 15.39 -2.85 -0.75
N SER A 163 15.54 -3.39 0.46
CA SER A 163 16.80 -3.78 1.08
C SER A 163 16.61 -5.10 1.83
N ALA A 164 17.06 -6.20 1.23
CA ALA A 164 16.79 -7.54 1.73
C ALA A 164 17.58 -7.91 3.00
N THR A 165 18.76 -7.30 3.22
CA THR A 165 19.74 -7.79 4.21
C THR A 165 20.39 -6.71 5.08
N SER A 166 20.06 -5.43 4.86
CA SER A 166 20.73 -4.31 5.53
C SER A 166 19.77 -3.18 5.86
N ASN A 167 19.96 -2.56 7.03
CA ASN A 167 19.27 -1.33 7.41
C ASN A 167 19.83 -0.10 6.68
N THR A 168 20.83 -0.28 5.82
CA THR A 168 21.38 0.78 4.96
C THR A 168 21.55 0.26 3.53
N THR A 169 21.18 1.07 2.54
CA THR A 169 21.49 0.82 1.13
C THR A 169 22.03 2.09 0.46
N ARG A 170 22.56 1.96 -0.75
CA ARG A 170 23.01 3.08 -1.57
C ARG A 170 22.29 3.12 -2.91
N LEU A 171 21.85 4.30 -3.31
CA LEU A 171 21.32 4.61 -4.63
C LEU A 171 22.19 5.73 -5.25
N GLY A 172 23.20 5.34 -6.02
CA GLY A 172 24.22 6.29 -6.49
C GLY A 172 25.02 6.90 -5.34
N HIS A 173 25.03 8.24 -5.26
CA HIS A 173 25.65 9.00 -4.16
C HIS A 173 24.78 9.09 -2.90
N ILE A 174 23.53 8.61 -2.96
CA ILE A 174 22.59 8.70 -1.84
C ILE A 174 22.74 7.48 -0.93
N GLN A 175 23.12 7.71 0.32
CA GLN A 175 22.96 6.74 1.39
C GLN A 175 21.53 6.80 1.93
N VAL A 176 20.92 5.63 2.06
CA VAL A 176 19.57 5.47 2.58
C VAL A 176 19.65 4.58 3.82
N ASP A 177 19.23 5.12 4.96
CA ASP A 177 19.09 4.34 6.19
C ASP A 177 17.60 4.05 6.45
N PHE A 178 17.27 2.83 6.88
CA PHE A 178 15.92 2.39 7.22
C PHE A 178 15.77 2.27 8.73
N GLN A 179 14.63 2.74 9.25
CA GLN A 179 14.23 2.55 10.65
C GLN A 179 12.83 1.96 10.73
N GLN A 180 12.72 0.86 11.47
CA GLN A 180 11.45 0.26 11.84
C GLN A 180 11.14 0.60 13.29
N ILE A 181 9.97 1.19 13.52
CA ILE A 181 9.63 1.83 14.78
C ILE A 181 8.33 1.23 15.33
N THR A 182 8.30 0.95 16.63
CA THR A 182 7.13 0.36 17.26
C THR A 182 6.32 1.40 18.03
N THR A 183 6.99 2.34 18.69
CA THR A 183 6.32 3.30 19.57
C THR A 183 6.32 4.72 18.99
N PHE A 184 5.30 5.50 19.33
CA PHE A 184 5.25 6.91 18.96
C PHE A 184 6.34 7.73 19.68
N ALA A 185 6.81 7.29 20.85
CA ALA A 185 7.95 7.93 21.51
C ALA A 185 9.25 7.82 20.67
N GLU A 186 9.57 6.63 20.17
CA GLU A 186 10.70 6.37 19.28
C GLU A 186 10.55 7.12 17.95
N TRP A 187 9.34 7.16 17.38
CA TRP A 187 9.04 7.92 16.17
C TRP A 187 9.39 9.40 16.35
N ARG A 188 8.84 10.02 17.41
CA ARG A 188 9.10 11.42 17.75
C ARG A 188 10.58 11.69 17.97
N SER A 189 11.28 10.76 18.61
CA SER A 189 12.72 10.83 18.84
C SER A 189 13.51 10.85 17.52
N SER A 190 13.18 9.93 16.61
CA SER A 190 13.83 9.79 15.30
C SER A 190 13.61 11.04 14.42
N ILE A 191 12.38 11.55 14.34
CA ILE A 191 12.06 12.79 13.61
C ILE A 191 12.89 13.98 14.12
N ARG A 192 12.98 14.18 15.44
CA ARG A 192 13.74 15.30 16.04
C ARG A 192 15.24 15.18 15.87
N GLN A 193 15.76 13.95 15.85
CA GLN A 193 17.20 13.69 15.74
C GLN A 193 17.68 13.70 14.29
N ALA A 194 16.79 13.49 13.32
CA ALA A 194 17.19 13.23 11.94
C ALA A 194 18.18 14.27 11.36
N LYS A 195 17.92 15.57 11.54
CA LYS A 195 18.82 16.64 11.08
C LYS A 195 20.21 16.57 11.74
N ARG A 196 20.26 16.33 13.06
CA ARG A 196 21.52 16.21 13.81
C ARG A 196 22.29 14.95 13.43
N SER A 197 21.60 13.90 13.02
CA SER A 197 22.19 12.64 12.50
C SER A 197 22.66 12.74 11.04
N GLY A 198 22.67 13.94 10.46
CA GLY A 198 23.20 14.22 9.12
C GLY A 198 22.24 13.91 7.96
N TYR A 199 20.97 13.61 8.24
CA TYR A 199 19.98 13.39 7.18
C TYR A 199 19.55 14.71 6.54
N ARG A 200 19.23 14.66 5.25
CA ARG A 200 18.74 15.80 4.46
C ARG A 200 17.23 15.77 4.26
N ALA A 201 16.63 14.59 4.35
CA ALA A 201 15.18 14.40 4.29
C ALA A 201 14.76 13.09 4.94
N ILE A 202 13.45 12.98 5.12
CA ILE A 202 12.80 11.82 5.70
C ILE A 202 11.78 11.28 4.69
N PHE A 203 11.79 9.99 4.43
CA PHE A 203 10.77 9.30 3.68
C PHE A 203 9.93 8.46 4.64
N ILE A 204 8.65 8.77 4.71
CA ILE A 204 7.70 8.11 5.59
C ILE A 204 7.00 7.00 4.79
N GLY A 205 7.22 5.77 5.23
CA GLY A 205 6.53 4.58 4.78
C GLY A 205 5.18 4.41 5.46
N LEU A 206 4.86 3.17 5.86
CA LEU A 206 3.66 2.89 6.66
C LEU A 206 3.90 3.29 8.12
N TYR A 207 2.89 3.81 8.80
CA TYR A 207 2.95 4.32 10.18
C TYR A 207 1.69 3.97 11.00
N HIS A 208 0.93 2.96 10.58
CA HIS A 208 -0.43 2.71 11.05
C HIS A 208 -0.51 1.79 12.27
N THR A 209 0.64 1.28 12.74
CA THR A 209 0.70 0.38 13.89
C THR A 209 1.56 0.91 15.03
N LEU A 210 1.84 2.22 15.07
CA LEU A 210 2.56 2.82 16.19
C LEU A 210 1.71 2.83 17.45
N ARG A 211 2.34 2.52 18.59
CA ARG A 211 1.68 2.50 19.90
C ARG A 211 2.13 3.63 20.82
N ASP A 212 1.23 4.09 21.68
CA ASP A 212 1.53 5.03 22.76
C ASP A 212 2.11 4.30 24.00
N SER A 213 2.33 5.04 25.09
CA SER A 213 2.86 4.47 26.34
C SER A 213 1.89 3.56 27.09
N LYS A 214 0.63 3.46 26.65
CA LYS A 214 -0.41 2.58 27.20
C LYS A 214 -0.70 1.41 26.25
N GLU A 215 0.18 1.18 25.27
CA GLU A 215 0.03 0.17 24.21
C GLU A 215 -1.18 0.40 23.27
N ALA A 216 -1.82 1.57 23.34
CA ALA A 216 -2.92 1.92 22.44
C ALA A 216 -2.36 2.36 21.08
N LEU A 217 -3.08 2.03 20.00
CA LEU A 217 -2.74 2.50 18.66
C LEU A 217 -2.89 4.02 18.58
N VAL A 218 -1.86 4.70 18.07
CA VAL A 218 -1.93 6.15 17.87
C VAL A 218 -2.64 6.43 16.54
N PRO A 219 -3.62 7.34 16.53
CA PRO A 219 -4.30 7.73 15.30
C PRO A 219 -3.31 8.16 14.19
N PRO A 220 -3.41 7.61 12.96
CA PRO A 220 -2.50 7.92 11.86
C PRO A 220 -2.41 9.42 11.54
N ASN A 221 -3.54 10.13 11.62
CA ASN A 221 -3.61 11.58 11.43
C ASN A 221 -2.85 12.36 12.51
N GLU A 222 -2.85 11.89 13.76
CA GLU A 222 -2.07 12.46 14.86
C GLU A 222 -0.57 12.30 14.59
N ILE A 223 -0.14 11.10 14.17
CA ILE A 223 1.26 10.82 13.83
C ILE A 223 1.75 11.76 12.73
N MET A 224 1.00 11.89 11.64
CA MET A 224 1.38 12.73 10.51
C MET A 224 1.32 14.21 10.84
N SER A 225 0.28 14.68 11.53
CA SER A 225 0.16 16.08 11.93
C SER A 225 1.28 16.49 12.88
N TRP A 226 1.58 15.64 13.87
CA TRP A 226 2.71 15.86 14.76
C TRP A 226 4.03 15.89 13.99
N THR A 227 4.22 14.96 13.06
CA THR A 227 5.44 14.89 12.24
C THR A 227 5.61 16.13 11.39
N ALA A 228 4.56 16.56 10.68
CA ALA A 228 4.58 17.78 9.89
C ALA A 228 4.88 19.02 10.73
N ALA A 229 4.36 19.11 11.96
CA ALA A 229 4.62 20.23 12.85
C ALA A 229 6.05 20.26 13.43
N ASN A 230 6.68 19.10 13.62
CA ASN A 230 7.94 18.98 14.38
C ASN A 230 9.17 18.61 13.53
N ALA A 231 8.99 18.15 12.29
CA ALA A 231 10.09 17.80 11.41
C ALA A 231 10.95 19.04 11.09
N GLN A 232 12.26 18.88 11.18
CA GLN A 232 13.26 19.90 10.82
C GLN A 232 13.83 19.70 9.40
N LEU A 233 13.32 18.69 8.69
CA LEU A 233 13.72 18.31 7.34
C LEU A 233 12.46 18.09 6.48
N PRO A 234 12.54 18.33 5.16
CA PRO A 234 11.45 17.99 4.26
C PRO A 234 11.17 16.48 4.30
N HIS A 235 9.90 16.12 4.25
CA HIS A 235 9.46 14.74 4.35
C HIS A 235 8.46 14.34 3.25
N PHE A 236 8.68 13.13 2.71
CA PHE A 236 8.02 12.59 1.52
C PHE A 236 7.35 11.26 1.85
N GLY A 237 6.41 10.83 1.02
CA GLY A 237 5.70 9.56 1.19
C GLY A 237 5.87 8.62 0.00
N PHE A 238 5.51 7.34 0.17
CA PHE A 238 5.44 6.36 -0.93
C PHE A 238 4.01 6.02 -1.35
N TRP A 239 3.01 6.38 -0.54
CA TRP A 239 1.58 6.19 -0.81
C TRP A 239 0.86 7.53 -0.76
N ASP A 240 -0.14 7.67 -1.63
CA ASP A 240 -0.90 8.91 -1.77
C ASP A 240 -1.67 9.32 -0.50
N PHE A 241 -2.19 8.36 0.27
CA PHE A 241 -2.87 8.63 1.55
C PHE A 241 -1.99 9.36 2.58
N SER A 242 -0.67 9.36 2.40
CA SER A 242 0.26 10.03 3.30
C SER A 242 0.52 11.50 2.93
N VAL A 243 0.05 11.94 1.76
CA VAL A 243 0.27 13.29 1.21
C VAL A 243 -0.91 14.18 1.54
N GLY A 244 -0.65 15.40 2.02
CA GLY A 244 -1.73 16.31 2.38
C GLY A 244 -1.27 17.53 3.17
N HIS A 245 -2.22 18.43 3.40
CA HIS A 245 -2.04 19.54 4.32
C HIS A 245 -1.73 19.01 5.73
N ASN A 246 -0.67 19.51 6.36
CA ASN A 246 -0.12 18.99 7.62
C ASN A 246 0.29 17.49 7.57
N ALA A 247 0.66 16.98 6.39
CA ALA A 247 1.20 15.63 6.20
C ALA A 247 2.43 15.67 5.26
N ASN A 248 2.75 14.60 4.53
CA ASN A 248 3.91 14.58 3.63
C ASN A 248 3.77 15.60 2.50
N ILE A 249 4.92 16.13 2.06
CA ILE A 249 5.03 17.05 0.93
C ILE A 249 4.53 16.40 -0.35
N GLY A 250 4.78 15.11 -0.52
CA GLY A 250 4.44 14.41 -1.75
C GLY A 250 5.49 13.39 -2.15
N GLY A 251 5.52 13.11 -3.44
CA GLY A 251 6.52 12.27 -4.08
C GLY A 251 5.98 11.59 -5.33
N TYR A 252 6.74 10.60 -5.80
CA TYR A 252 6.23 9.64 -6.76
C TYR A 252 5.59 8.47 -6.00
N VAL A 253 4.29 8.56 -5.80
CA VAL A 253 3.51 7.71 -4.87
C VAL A 253 2.71 6.65 -5.60
N LEU A 254 2.42 5.54 -4.90
CA LEU A 254 1.34 4.64 -5.30
C LEU A 254 -0.01 5.31 -5.10
N ASP A 255 -0.93 5.04 -6.04
CA ASP A 255 -2.28 5.58 -6.06
C ASP A 255 -3.25 4.43 -5.83
N GLY A 256 -3.99 4.47 -4.71
CA GLY A 256 -4.89 3.38 -4.35
C GLY A 256 -6.03 3.19 -5.35
N TYR A 257 -6.51 4.28 -5.95
CA TYR A 257 -7.56 4.21 -6.96
C TYR A 257 -7.08 3.47 -8.22
N LEU A 258 -5.91 3.86 -8.75
CA LEU A 258 -5.32 3.18 -9.90
C LEU A 258 -4.95 1.73 -9.58
N HIS A 259 -4.58 1.44 -8.33
CA HIS A 259 -4.33 0.07 -7.87
C HIS A 259 -5.60 -0.80 -7.95
N GLY A 260 -6.74 -0.23 -7.53
CA GLY A 260 -8.06 -0.86 -7.66
C GLY A 260 -8.51 -1.03 -9.11
N GLU A 261 -8.28 -0.02 -9.96
CA GLU A 261 -8.55 -0.08 -11.40
C GLU A 261 -7.79 -1.24 -12.06
N LEU A 262 -6.48 -1.39 -11.77
CA LEU A 262 -5.68 -2.51 -12.28
C LEU A 262 -6.28 -3.87 -11.88
N ALA A 263 -6.79 -4.00 -10.67
CA ALA A 263 -7.43 -5.24 -10.23
C ALA A 263 -8.77 -5.47 -10.94
N ALA A 264 -9.55 -4.42 -11.18
CA ALA A 264 -10.78 -4.48 -11.97
C ALA A 264 -10.51 -4.92 -13.42
N GLU A 265 -9.41 -4.48 -14.03
CA GLU A 265 -9.01 -4.95 -15.37
C GLU A 265 -8.79 -6.48 -15.42
N LEU A 266 -8.20 -7.07 -14.37
CA LEU A 266 -8.02 -8.53 -14.29
C LEU A 266 -9.36 -9.24 -14.07
N ILE A 267 -10.21 -8.69 -13.20
CA ILE A 267 -11.57 -9.20 -12.94
C ILE A 267 -12.40 -9.19 -14.23
N ASN A 268 -12.33 -8.11 -15.01
CA ASN A 268 -13.03 -7.98 -16.28
C ASN A 268 -12.54 -8.99 -17.33
N GLN A 269 -11.24 -9.33 -17.34
CA GLN A 269 -10.71 -10.40 -18.20
C GLN A 269 -11.26 -11.77 -17.80
N ILE A 270 -11.38 -12.05 -16.51
CA ILE A 270 -12.00 -13.29 -16.01
C ILE A 270 -13.48 -13.34 -16.37
N ALA A 271 -14.21 -12.24 -16.19
CA ALA A 271 -15.61 -12.12 -16.59
C ALA A 271 -15.81 -12.32 -18.10
N ALA A 272 -14.82 -11.96 -18.93
CA ALA A 272 -14.79 -12.23 -20.37
C ALA A 272 -14.38 -13.67 -20.74
N GLY A 273 -14.19 -14.56 -19.76
CA GLY A 273 -13.95 -15.99 -19.95
C GLY A 273 -12.48 -16.44 -19.90
N ARG A 274 -11.52 -15.53 -19.60
CA ARG A 274 -10.13 -15.94 -19.37
C ARG A 274 -9.98 -16.67 -18.04
N GLN A 275 -9.15 -17.71 -18.02
CA GLN A 275 -8.81 -18.40 -16.78
C GLN A 275 -7.73 -17.63 -16.00
N PRO A 276 -7.75 -17.61 -14.66
CA PRO A 276 -6.77 -16.86 -13.87
C PRO A 276 -5.30 -17.24 -14.15
N ASP A 277 -5.00 -18.52 -14.37
CA ASP A 277 -3.66 -19.01 -14.71
C ASP A 277 -3.12 -18.53 -16.07
N GLN A 278 -4.00 -18.03 -16.94
CA GLN A 278 -3.63 -17.40 -18.21
C GLN A 278 -3.35 -15.91 -18.07
N ILE A 279 -3.60 -15.31 -16.90
CA ILE A 279 -3.45 -13.89 -16.62
C ILE A 279 -2.25 -13.69 -15.69
N HIS A 280 -1.16 -13.15 -16.23
CA HIS A 280 0.04 -12.88 -15.44
C HIS A 280 -0.22 -11.86 -14.33
N TYR A 281 0.46 -12.02 -13.20
CA TYR A 281 0.47 -11.01 -12.15
C TYR A 281 1.03 -9.70 -12.69
N VAL A 282 0.34 -8.61 -12.41
CA VAL A 282 0.78 -7.27 -12.79
C VAL A 282 1.43 -6.59 -11.60
N SER A 283 2.50 -5.84 -11.82
CA SER A 283 3.06 -4.97 -10.77
C SER A 283 2.51 -3.57 -10.94
N ASP A 284 1.92 -3.01 -9.89
CA ASP A 284 1.63 -1.59 -9.88
C ASP A 284 2.94 -0.80 -9.77
N ARG A 285 3.37 -0.28 -10.92
CA ARG A 285 4.59 0.53 -11.08
C ARG A 285 4.31 1.85 -11.79
N LYS A 286 3.04 2.17 -12.02
CA LYS A 286 2.63 3.41 -12.69
C LYS A 286 2.80 4.56 -11.72
N GLY A 287 2.19 4.46 -10.52
CA GLY A 287 2.14 5.54 -9.52
C GLY A 287 1.74 6.89 -10.11
N ARG A 288 1.89 7.95 -9.32
CA ARG A 288 1.71 9.34 -9.79
C ARG A 288 2.60 10.30 -9.04
N PHE A 289 2.97 11.40 -9.70
CA PHE A 289 3.57 12.53 -9.03
C PHE A 289 2.47 13.29 -8.30
N LEU A 290 2.49 13.28 -6.98
CA LEU A 290 1.49 13.96 -6.15
C LEU A 290 2.21 14.84 -5.13
N PHE A 291 1.83 16.11 -5.07
CA PHE A 291 2.42 17.07 -4.13
C PHE A 291 1.37 17.93 -3.42
N SER A 292 1.58 18.19 -2.13
CA SER A 292 0.87 19.21 -1.37
C SER A 292 1.48 20.58 -1.65
N LYS A 293 0.65 21.54 -2.04
CA LYS A 293 1.06 22.93 -2.27
C LYS A 293 1.57 23.57 -0.99
N SER A 294 0.88 23.36 0.13
CA SER A 294 1.32 23.83 1.45
C SER A 294 2.66 23.20 1.88
N GLY A 295 2.87 21.92 1.59
CA GLY A 295 4.15 21.23 1.81
C GLY A 295 5.31 21.83 1.01
N LEU A 296 5.12 22.04 -0.31
CA LEU A 296 6.14 22.66 -1.17
C LEU A 296 6.49 24.08 -0.70
N ALA A 297 5.47 24.88 -0.37
CA ALA A 297 5.65 26.24 0.13
C ALA A 297 6.41 26.28 1.46
N LYS A 298 6.02 25.43 2.43
CA LYS A 298 6.66 25.36 3.75
C LYS A 298 8.17 25.13 3.67
N TRP A 299 8.60 24.28 2.74
CA TRP A 299 10.00 23.89 2.59
C TRP A 299 10.74 24.67 1.50
N ASN A 300 10.10 25.68 0.90
CA ASN A 300 10.63 26.46 -0.21
C ASN A 300 11.18 25.58 -1.36
N LEU A 301 10.44 24.52 -1.70
CA LEU A 301 10.83 23.56 -2.74
C LEU A 301 10.23 23.96 -4.07
N THR A 302 11.09 24.08 -5.08
CA THR A 302 10.69 24.35 -6.47
C THR A 302 10.86 23.09 -7.29
N LEU A 303 9.79 22.65 -7.94
CA LEU A 303 9.84 21.53 -8.87
C LEU A 303 10.34 22.01 -10.24
N SER A 304 11.10 21.18 -10.96
CA SER A 304 11.47 21.46 -12.34
C SER A 304 10.23 21.50 -13.25
N ASP A 305 10.29 22.24 -14.37
CA ASP A 305 9.18 22.37 -15.33
C ASP A 305 8.62 21.02 -15.80
N ASN A 306 9.50 20.03 -15.98
CA ASN A 306 9.10 18.67 -16.36
C ASN A 306 8.29 17.98 -15.27
N LEU A 307 8.64 18.16 -13.99
CA LEU A 307 7.87 17.63 -12.87
C LEU A 307 6.56 18.39 -12.70
N VAL A 308 6.56 19.72 -12.86
CA VAL A 308 5.33 20.53 -12.77
C VAL A 308 4.26 20.03 -13.76
N LYS A 309 4.64 19.77 -15.01
CA LYS A 309 3.72 19.28 -16.05
C LYS A 309 3.14 17.88 -15.77
N LYS A 310 3.82 17.07 -14.96
CA LYS A 310 3.43 15.69 -14.66
C LYS A 310 2.77 15.53 -13.28
N SER A 311 2.77 16.59 -12.48
CA SER A 311 2.35 16.53 -11.08
C SER A 311 0.89 16.85 -10.91
N ASN A 312 0.22 16.03 -10.10
CA ASN A 312 -1.04 16.38 -9.47
C ASN A 312 -0.74 17.14 -8.17
N TYR A 313 -1.62 18.09 -7.85
CA TYR A 313 -1.46 18.94 -6.68
C TYR A 313 -2.71 18.88 -5.80
N ILE A 314 -2.48 18.76 -4.50
CA ILE A 314 -3.49 18.94 -3.47
C ILE A 314 -3.14 20.17 -2.61
N PRO A 315 -4.10 20.73 -1.85
CA PRO A 315 -3.85 21.89 -1.00
C PRO A 315 -2.62 21.77 -0.09
#